data_AF-A0A2A2B2J6-F1
#
_entry.id   AF-A0A2A2B2J6-F1
#
_cell.length_a   1.000
_cell.length_b   1.000
_cell.length_c   1.000
_cell.angle_alpha   90.00
_cell.angle_beta   90.00
_cell.angle_gamma   90.00
#
_symmetry.space_group_name_H-M   'P 1'
#
loop_
_entity.id
_entity.type
_entity.pdbx_description
1 polymer ?
#
loop_
_entity_poly.entity_id
_entity_poly.type
_entity_poly.pdbx_seq_one_letter_code
_entity_poly.pdbx_strand_id
1 'polypeptide(L)' 'MSLSAGRPSKNVKDQLALSDVTDSPKKTVRVNFNLDEDKHIALKRYALESRKTVTELLTEMIEEKLVER' A
#
# COMPACT_ATOMS: atom_id res chain seq x y z
N MET A 1 23.05 -46.96 25.68
CA MET A 1 22.44 -45.61 25.69
C MET A 1 23.12 -44.81 24.58
N SER A 2 22.41 -44.50 23.50
CA SER A 2 22.94 -43.75 22.34
C SER A 2 22.52 -42.29 22.50
N LEU A 3 23.50 -41.40 22.71
CA LEU A 3 23.26 -39.96 22.75
C LEU A 3 23.19 -39.45 21.31
N SER A 4 21.98 -39.26 20.79
CA SER A 4 21.77 -38.61 19.51
C SER A 4 22.03 -37.11 19.64
N ALA A 5 23.17 -36.66 19.11
CA ALA A 5 23.45 -35.25 18.87
C ALA A 5 22.59 -34.74 17.70
N GLY A 6 21.29 -34.61 17.93
CA GLY A 6 20.36 -33.97 17.00
C GLY A 6 20.54 -32.46 17.02
N ARG A 7 20.76 -31.85 15.86
CA ARG A 7 20.79 -30.38 15.71
C ARG A 7 19.46 -29.79 16.23
N PRO A 8 19.48 -28.74 17.08
CA PRO A 8 18.28 -28.04 17.52
C PRO A 8 17.74 -27.18 16.37
N SER A 9 17.18 -27.82 15.34
CA SER A 9 16.49 -27.15 14.24
C SER A 9 15.01 -27.52 14.17
N LYS A 10 14.50 -28.21 15.21
CA LYS A 10 13.13 -28.75 15.19
C LYS A 10 12.27 -28.09 16.26
N ASN A 11 12.15 -26.77 16.18
CA ASN A 11 11.03 -26.01 16.75
C ASN A 11 10.71 -24.83 15.81
N VAL A 12 10.26 -25.17 14.61
CA VAL A 12 9.66 -24.23 13.64
C VAL A 12 8.23 -23.92 14.11
N LYS A 13 8.08 -23.36 15.30
CA LYS A 13 6.78 -22.88 15.80
C LYS A 13 6.81 -21.42 16.24
N ASP A 14 8.00 -20.84 16.43
CA ASP A 14 8.20 -19.43 16.83
C ASP A 14 9.32 -18.76 16.02
N GLN A 15 9.39 -19.02 14.71
CA GLN A 15 10.18 -18.13 13.85
C GLN A 15 9.31 -16.93 13.52
N LEU A 16 9.43 -15.87 14.33
CA LEU A 16 9.02 -14.52 13.94
C LEU A 16 9.61 -14.27 12.55
N ALA A 17 8.76 -14.27 11.55
CA ALA A 17 9.19 -14.09 10.18
C ALA A 17 9.57 -12.63 9.99
N LEU A 18 10.52 -12.33 9.10
CA LEU A 18 10.90 -10.94 8.81
C LEU A 18 9.67 -10.11 8.35
N SER A 19 8.64 -10.78 7.82
CA SER A 19 7.33 -10.21 7.47
C SER A 19 6.51 -9.69 8.66
N ASP A 20 6.75 -10.18 9.88
CA ASP A 20 6.04 -9.75 11.09
C ASP A 20 6.59 -8.41 11.64
N VAL A 21 7.81 -8.05 11.24
CA VAL A 21 8.51 -6.82 11.68
C VAL A 21 8.46 -5.73 10.61
N THR A 22 8.37 -6.10 9.33
CA THR A 22 8.20 -5.11 8.27
C THR A 22 6.74 -4.72 8.18
N ASP A 23 6.44 -3.42 8.32
CA ASP A 23 5.16 -2.84 7.94
C ASP A 23 4.92 -3.23 6.48
N SER A 24 4.13 -4.28 6.29
CA SER A 24 3.97 -4.91 4.98
C SER A 24 3.41 -3.83 4.06
N PRO A 25 4.07 -3.52 2.93
CA PRO A 25 3.65 -2.40 2.10
C PRO A 25 2.16 -2.58 1.77
N LYS A 26 1.34 -1.59 2.18
CA LYS A 26 -0.11 -1.64 1.99
C LYS A 26 -0.38 -2.04 0.54
N LYS A 27 -1.17 -3.09 0.34
CA LYS A 27 -1.47 -3.60 -1.01
C LYS A 27 -2.15 -2.48 -1.80
N THR A 28 -1.46 -1.93 -2.79
CA THR A 28 -2.01 -0.94 -3.70
C THR A 28 -2.75 -1.66 -4.84
N VAL A 29 -3.94 -1.17 -5.17
CA VAL A 29 -4.75 -1.69 -6.28
C VAL A 29 -4.88 -0.58 -7.32
N ARG A 30 -4.55 -0.88 -8.58
CA ARG A 30 -4.71 0.06 -9.68
C ARG A 30 -6.18 0.11 -10.09
N VAL A 31 -6.74 1.33 -10.17
CA VAL A 31 -8.10 1.57 -10.65
C VAL A 31 -8.01 2.18 -12.04
N ASN A 32 -8.81 1.66 -12.97
CA ASN A 32 -8.97 2.23 -14.30
C ASN A 32 -10.25 3.08 -14.31
N PHE A 33 -10.16 4.31 -14.79
CA PHE A 33 -11.31 5.21 -14.95
C PHE A 33 -11.28 5.84 -16.33
N ASN A 34 -12.47 6.22 -16.81
CA ASN A 34 -12.63 6.99 -18.04
C ASN A 34 -13.08 8.40 -17.66
N LEU A 35 -12.42 9.41 -18.23
CA LEU A 35 -12.81 10.81 -18.12
C LEU A 35 -12.93 11.40 -19.52
N ASP A 36 -13.86 12.33 -19.68
CA ASP A 36 -13.94 13.17 -20.86
C ASP A 36 -12.68 14.03 -20.97
N GLU A 37 -12.28 14.38 -22.20
CA GLU A 37 -11.05 15.12 -22.47
C GLU A 37 -11.01 16.47 -21.72
N ASP A 38 -12.13 17.21 -21.73
CA ASP A 38 -12.27 18.49 -21.04
C ASP A 38 -12.04 18.35 -19.52
N LYS A 39 -12.56 17.27 -18.93
CA LYS A 39 -12.40 16.99 -17.50
C LYS A 39 -10.97 16.60 -17.16
N HIS A 40 -10.31 15.83 -18.03
CA HIS A 40 -8.90 15.49 -17.86
C HIS A 40 -8.00 16.73 -17.92
N ILE A 41 -8.28 17.68 -18.82
CA ILE A 41 -7.55 18.96 -18.89
C ILE A 41 -7.77 19.78 -17.62
N ALA A 42 -9.03 19.90 -17.18
CA ALA A 42 -9.36 20.62 -15.94
C ALA A 42 -8.66 20.01 -14.72
N LEU A 43 -8.67 18.67 -14.60
CA LEU A 43 -8.00 17.93 -13.53
C LEU A 43 -6.49 18.21 -13.51
N LYS A 44 -5.83 18.23 -14.67
CA LYS A 44 -4.41 18.54 -14.77
C LYS A 44 -4.07 19.98 -14.38
N ARG A 45 -4.91 20.95 -14.77
CA ARG A 45 -4.73 22.35 -14.35
C ARG A 45 -4.84 22.47 -12.82
N TYR A 46 -5.85 21.84 -12.24
CA TYR A 46 -6.06 21.87 -10.80
C TYR A 46 -4.92 21.22 -10.01
N ALA A 47 -4.40 20.09 -10.50
CA ALA A 47 -3.23 19.43 -9.92
C ALA A 47 -1.98 20.35 -9.98
N LEU A 48 -1.77 21.05 -11.09
CA LEU A 48 -0.67 22.00 -11.26
C LEU A 48 -0.78 23.19 -10.28
N GLU A 49 -1.97 23.77 -10.14
CA GLU A 49 -2.26 24.85 -9.20
C GLU A 49 -2.00 24.42 -7.74
N SER A 50 -2.38 23.20 -7.40
CA SER A 50 -2.20 22.62 -6.07
C SER A 50 -0.76 22.14 -5.81
N ARG A 51 0.13 22.17 -6.82
CA ARG A 51 1.49 21.59 -6.80
C ARG A 51 1.52 20.11 -6.38
N LYS A 52 0.47 19.37 -6.70
CA LYS A 52 0.34 17.93 -6.40
C LYS A 52 0.27 17.14 -7.69
N THR A 53 0.64 15.87 -7.62
CA THR A 53 0.36 14.94 -8.72
C THR A 53 -1.12 14.58 -8.76
N VAL A 54 -1.61 14.16 -9.92
CA VAL A 54 -3.00 13.69 -10.05
C VAL A 54 -3.28 12.51 -9.11
N THR A 55 -2.29 11.64 -8.89
CA THR A 55 -2.41 10.49 -7.99
C THR A 55 -2.57 10.93 -6.53
N GLU A 56 -1.74 11.86 -6.05
CA GLU A 56 -1.85 12.40 -4.69
C GLU A 56 -3.19 13.10 -4.49
N LEU A 57 -3.58 13.95 -5.45
CA LEU A 57 -4.85 14.66 -5.40
C LEU A 57 -6.06 13.71 -5.29
N LEU A 58 -6.11 12.68 -6.13
CA LEU A 58 -7.18 11.70 -6.10
C LEU A 58 -7.16 10.86 -4.81
N THR A 59 -5.98 10.54 -4.30
CA THR A 59 -5.84 9.76 -3.06
C THR A 59 -6.36 10.56 -1.87
N GLU A 60 -5.94 11.83 -1.75
CA GLU A 60 -6.41 12.74 -0.71
C GLU A 60 -7.93 12.95 -0.78
N MET A 61 -8.49 13.22 -1.96
CA MET A 61 -9.94 13.37 -2.11
C MET A 61 -10.71 12.12 -1.70
N ILE A 62 -10.18 10.93 -1.97
CA ILE A 62 -10.79 9.67 -1.52
C ILE A 62 -10.69 9.53 -0.01
N GLU A 63 -9.53 9.85 0.59
CA GLU A 63 -9.33 9.80 2.04
C GLU A 63 -10.27 10.77 2.77
N GLU A 64 -10.36 12.02 2.33
CA GLU A 64 -11.31 13.02 2.87
C GLU A 64 -12.74 12.47 2.84
N LYS A 65 -13.17 11.88 1.71
CA LYS A 65 -14.51 11.31 1.57
C LYS A 65 -14.76 10.06 2.41
N LEU A 66 -13.72 9.30 2.76
CA LEU A 66 -13.82 8.13 3.62
C LEU A 66 -13.81 8.50 5.12
N VAL A 67 -13.15 9.59 5.49
CA VAL A 67 -13.09 10.11 6.87
C VAL A 67 -14.36 10.87 7.26
N GLU A 68 -15.05 11.49 6.30
CA GLU A 68 -16.36 12.16 6.51
C GLU A 68 -17.54 11.19 6.77
N ARG A 69 -17.31 9.86 6.83
CA ARG A 69 -18.32 8.84 7.14
C ARG A 69 -18.20 8.33 8.57
#